data_AF-A0A6P6AIS0-F1
#
_entry.id   AF-A0A6P6AIS0-F1
#
_cell.length_a   1.000
_cell.length_b   1.000
_cell.length_c   1.000
_cell.angle_alpha   90.00
_cell.angle_beta   90.00
_cell.angle_gamma   90.00
#
_symmetry.space_group_name_H-M   'P 1'
#
loop_
_entity.id
_entity.type
_entity.pdbx_description
1 polymer ?
#
loop_
_entity_poly.entity_id
_entity_poly.type
_entity_poly.pdbx_seq_one_letter_code
_entity_poly.pdbx_strand_id
1 'polypeptide(L)'
;MASLTFHSLTGTVEKIPTSSFCSNPRISATFHCKNKGEKRVSRMTLKAMGGAAKYKGTQMREKQLTEMIEKKVTEAKEVCKGDETSDECKVAWDEVEEISQAKADLRIKLEIEKKDPLESFCQENPETEECRIYED
;
A
#
# COMPACT_ATOMS: atom_id res chain seq x y z
N MET A 1 23.43 40.72 -4.63
CA MET A 1 22.35 40.29 -3.71
C MET A 1 21.05 40.37 -4.49
N ALA A 2 20.61 39.27 -5.10
CA ALA A 2 19.35 39.24 -5.84
C ALA A 2 18.26 38.72 -4.90
N SER A 3 17.27 39.55 -4.62
CA SER A 3 16.13 39.24 -3.77
C SER A 3 15.06 38.56 -4.63
N LEU A 4 14.76 37.29 -4.35
CA LEU A 4 13.67 36.55 -5.00
C LEU A 4 12.41 36.65 -4.15
N THR A 5 11.44 37.41 -4.64
CA THR A 5 10.07 37.47 -4.12
C THR A 5 9.29 36.24 -4.59
N PHE A 6 8.83 35.42 -3.66
CA PHE A 6 7.91 34.31 -3.91
C PHE A 6 6.47 34.83 -3.94
N HIS A 7 5.78 34.66 -5.07
CA HIS A 7 4.33 34.81 -5.14
C HIS A 7 3.66 33.47 -4.81
N SER A 8 2.83 33.48 -3.77
CA SER A 8 1.98 32.38 -3.34
C SER A 8 0.82 32.22 -4.33
N LEU A 9 0.72 31.05 -4.97
CA LEU A 9 -0.47 30.64 -5.73
C LEU A 9 -1.20 29.57 -4.94
N THR A 10 -2.26 30.01 -4.27
CA THR A 10 -3.30 29.16 -3.69
C THR A 10 -4.15 28.56 -4.81
N GLY A 11 -3.96 27.27 -5.09
CA GLY A 11 -4.76 26.48 -6.02
C GLY A 11 -5.86 25.70 -5.28
N THR A 12 -7.09 25.89 -5.71
CA THR A 12 -8.35 25.43 -5.12
C THR A 12 -8.59 23.92 -5.26
N VAL A 13 -9.08 23.30 -4.18
CA VAL A 13 -9.62 21.93 -4.11
C VAL A 13 -10.82 21.78 -5.05
N GLU A 14 -10.67 20.98 -6.10
CA GLU A 14 -11.80 20.51 -6.91
C GLU A 14 -12.57 19.41 -6.16
N LYS A 15 -13.89 19.64 -6.06
CA LYS A 15 -14.88 18.76 -5.46
C LYS A 15 -15.22 17.64 -6.43
N ILE A 16 -14.99 16.38 -6.04
CA ILE A 16 -15.51 15.22 -6.75
C ILE A 16 -16.99 15.04 -6.34
N PRO A 17 -17.96 15.01 -7.28
CA PRO A 17 -19.36 14.84 -6.95
C PRO A 17 -19.66 13.40 -6.53
N THR A 18 -20.22 13.27 -5.34
CA THR A 18 -20.94 12.09 -4.88
C THR A 18 -22.27 11.95 -5.64
N SER A 19 -22.45 10.89 -6.41
CA SER A 19 -23.78 10.44 -6.87
C SER A 19 -23.81 8.91 -6.79
N SER A 20 -24.45 8.35 -5.78
CA SER A 20 -25.88 8.07 -5.69
C SER A 20 -26.22 6.70 -6.28
N PHE A 21 -26.52 5.80 -5.35
CA PHE A 21 -27.49 4.72 -5.42
C PHE A 21 -28.29 4.60 -6.73
N CYS A 22 -28.20 3.42 -7.35
CA CYS A 22 -29.37 2.74 -7.91
C CYS A 22 -29.34 1.26 -7.51
N SER A 23 -30.31 0.89 -6.70
CA SER A 23 -30.65 -0.49 -6.40
C SER A 23 -31.43 -1.13 -7.55
N ASN A 24 -30.94 -2.29 -8.05
CA ASN A 24 -31.68 -3.48 -8.53
C ASN A 24 -32.67 -3.32 -9.71
N PRO A 25 -33.34 -4.38 -10.26
CA PRO A 25 -33.25 -5.84 -10.07
C PRO A 25 -33.39 -6.67 -11.39
N ARG A 26 -32.53 -7.65 -11.74
CA ARG A 26 -32.99 -8.79 -12.57
C ARG A 26 -31.96 -9.92 -12.77
N ILE A 27 -31.83 -10.85 -11.82
CA ILE A 27 -31.52 -12.25 -12.18
C ILE A 27 -32.36 -13.15 -11.29
N SER A 28 -33.44 -13.67 -11.86
CA SER A 28 -34.19 -14.78 -11.31
C SER A 28 -33.32 -16.03 -11.40
N ALA A 29 -32.63 -16.35 -10.31
CA ALA A 29 -32.03 -17.67 -10.13
C ALA A 29 -32.65 -18.28 -8.89
N THR A 30 -33.54 -19.23 -9.09
CA THR A 30 -34.13 -20.06 -8.04
C THR A 30 -33.01 -20.92 -7.45
N PHE A 31 -32.33 -20.40 -6.43
CA PHE A 31 -31.36 -21.17 -5.67
C PHE A 31 -32.11 -22.05 -4.67
N HIS A 32 -32.19 -23.33 -5.00
CA HIS A 32 -32.72 -24.35 -4.12
C HIS A 32 -31.70 -24.61 -2.99
N CYS A 33 -31.91 -23.96 -1.84
CA CYS A 33 -31.05 -24.14 -0.67
C CYS A 33 -31.39 -25.47 0.02
N LYS A 34 -30.62 -26.52 -0.28
CA LYS A 34 -30.68 -27.79 0.47
C LYS A 34 -29.81 -27.67 1.72
N ASN A 35 -30.44 -27.44 2.87
CA ASN A 35 -29.80 -27.55 4.17
C ASN A 35 -29.37 -29.00 4.43
N LYS A 36 -28.06 -29.25 4.50
CA LYS A 36 -27.50 -30.47 5.09
C LYS A 36 -26.25 -30.15 5.88
N GLY A 37 -26.27 -30.55 7.15
CA GLY A 37 -25.07 -30.92 7.89
C GLY A 37 -24.67 -29.93 8.98
N GLU A 38 -25.27 -30.13 10.15
CA GLU A 38 -24.69 -29.75 11.43
C GLU A 38 -23.27 -30.31 11.53
N LYS A 39 -22.26 -29.42 11.52
CA LYS A 39 -20.87 -29.81 11.75
C LYS A 39 -20.41 -29.22 13.07
N ARG A 40 -20.09 -30.12 14.00
CA ARG A 40 -19.44 -29.89 15.30
C ARG A 40 -18.44 -28.73 15.21
N VAL A 41 -18.61 -27.74 16.08
CA VAL A 41 -17.60 -26.73 16.36
C VAL A 41 -16.41 -27.44 17.00
N SER A 42 -15.40 -27.74 16.17
CA SER A 42 -14.11 -28.18 16.68
C SER A 42 -13.44 -26.96 17.29
N ARG A 43 -13.18 -27.00 18.60
CA ARG A 43 -12.44 -25.97 19.34
C ARG A 43 -11.06 -25.81 18.68
N MET A 44 -10.91 -24.79 17.85
CA MET A 44 -9.62 -24.45 17.25
C MET A 44 -8.76 -23.83 18.33
N THR A 45 -7.72 -24.54 18.75
CA THR A 45 -6.68 -24.01 19.61
C THR A 45 -5.97 -22.90 18.83
N LEU A 46 -6.17 -21.64 19.23
CA LEU A 46 -5.47 -20.48 18.67
C LEU A 46 -4.00 -20.59 19.05
N LYS A 47 -3.20 -21.26 18.21
CA LYS A 47 -1.75 -21.24 18.33
C LYS A 47 -1.33 -19.84 17.87
N ALA A 48 -0.84 -19.04 18.81
CA ALA A 48 -0.29 -17.71 18.54
C ALA A 48 0.82 -17.83 17.50
N MET A 49 0.50 -17.57 16.23
CA MET A 49 1.47 -17.47 15.16
C MET A 49 1.96 -16.03 15.15
N GLY A 50 3.05 -15.79 15.91
CA GLY A 50 3.85 -14.58 15.79
C GLY A 50 4.42 -14.51 14.38
N GLY A 51 3.72 -13.78 13.52
CA GLY A 51 4.05 -13.67 12.11
C GLY A 51 2.80 -13.23 11.37
N ALA A 52 2.58 -11.92 11.31
CA ALA A 52 1.57 -11.31 10.46
C ALA A 52 1.78 -11.85 9.03
N ALA A 53 0.95 -12.82 8.64
CA ALA A 53 1.02 -13.42 7.32
C ALA A 53 0.74 -12.31 6.31
N LYS A 54 1.76 -11.92 5.54
CA LYS A 54 1.61 -10.92 4.47
C LYS A 54 0.45 -11.36 3.58
N TYR A 55 -0.49 -10.44 3.31
CA TYR A 55 -1.57 -10.71 2.38
C TYR A 55 -1.00 -11.20 1.04
N LYS A 56 -1.62 -12.23 0.44
CA LYS A 56 -1.09 -12.89 -0.76
C LYS A 56 -0.81 -11.89 -1.89
N GLY A 57 -1.67 -10.88 -2.07
CA GLY A 57 -1.47 -9.84 -3.08
C GLY A 57 -0.24 -8.97 -2.83
N THR A 58 0.04 -8.63 -1.57
CA THR A 58 1.20 -7.81 -1.22
C THR A 58 2.51 -8.57 -1.39
N GLN A 59 2.54 -9.86 -1.04
CA GLN A 59 3.69 -10.71 -1.28
C GLN A 59 4.03 -10.81 -2.77
N MET A 60 3.01 -10.94 -3.63
CA MET A 60 3.22 -10.99 -5.08
C MET A 60 3.80 -9.68 -5.62
N ARG A 61 3.28 -8.53 -5.16
CA ARG A 61 3.80 -7.21 -5.55
C ARG A 61 5.27 -7.03 -5.16
N GLU A 62 5.64 -7.40 -3.93
CA GLU A 62 7.03 -7.31 -3.45
C GLU A 62 7.99 -8.17 -4.30
N LYS A 63 7.56 -9.37 -4.69
CA LYS A 63 8.32 -10.24 -5.60
C LYS A 63 8.47 -9.63 -6.99
N GLN A 64 7.39 -9.12 -7.57
CA GLN A 64 7.40 -8.48 -8.89
C GLN A 64 8.35 -7.27 -8.92
N LEU A 65 8.31 -6.41 -7.89
CA LEU A 65 9.22 -5.27 -7.79
C LEU A 65 10.68 -5.73 -7.69
N THR A 66 10.95 -6.79 -6.94
CA THR A 66 12.31 -7.33 -6.81
C THR A 66 12.84 -7.87 -8.14
N GLU A 67 12.03 -8.64 -8.86
CA GLU A 67 12.38 -9.16 -10.19
C GLU A 67 12.61 -8.03 -11.20
N MET A 68 11.77 -7.00 -11.19
CA MET A 68 11.93 -5.83 -12.06
C MET A 68 13.22 -5.06 -11.76
N ILE A 69 13.58 -4.88 -10.48
CA ILE A 69 14.85 -4.25 -10.09
C ILE A 69 16.03 -5.04 -10.63
N GLU A 70 16.06 -6.36 -10.45
CA GLU A 70 17.15 -7.21 -10.93
C GLU A 70 17.32 -7.13 -12.45
N LYS A 71 16.20 -7.14 -13.17
CA LYS A 71 16.18 -6.97 -14.63
C LYS A 71 16.73 -5.61 -15.04
N LYS A 72 16.24 -4.53 -14.41
CA LYS A 72 16.64 -3.15 -14.74
C LYS A 72 18.07 -2.82 -14.36
N VAL A 73 18.58 -3.40 -13.26
CA VAL A 73 20.01 -3.31 -12.90
C VAL A 73 20.87 -3.98 -13.97
N THR A 74 20.43 -5.11 -14.53
CA THR A 74 21.15 -5.77 -15.62
C THR A 74 21.12 -4.91 -16.88
N GLU A 75 19.96 -4.38 -17.25
CA GLU A 75 19.80 -3.45 -18.39
C GLU A 75 20.71 -2.21 -18.22
N ALA A 76 20.67 -1.56 -17.05
CA ALA A 76 21.51 -0.40 -16.75
C ALA A 76 23.00 -0.73 -16.85
N LYS A 77 23.43 -1.88 -16.33
CA LYS A 77 24.83 -2.33 -16.48
C LYS A 77 25.22 -2.51 -17.95
N GLU A 78 24.35 -3.08 -18.78
CA GLU A 78 24.65 -3.23 -20.22
C GLU A 78 24.74 -1.88 -20.94
N VAL A 79 23.87 -0.92 -20.60
CA VAL A 79 23.91 0.44 -21.18
C VAL A 79 25.17 1.20 -20.74
N CYS A 80 25.55 1.09 -19.46
CA CYS A 80 26.71 1.78 -18.90
C CYS A 80 28.06 1.17 -19.28
N LYS A 81 28.13 -0.02 -19.91
CA LYS A 81 29.41 -0.67 -20.28
C LYS A 81 30.29 0.16 -21.21
N GLY A 82 29.69 1.05 -22.00
CA GLY A 82 30.43 1.91 -22.93
C GLY A 82 30.97 3.18 -22.27
N ASP A 83 30.11 3.88 -21.53
CA ASP A 83 30.43 5.15 -20.87
C ASP A 83 29.54 5.33 -19.63
N GLU A 84 30.17 5.29 -18.46
CA GLU A 84 29.51 5.49 -17.15
C GLU A 84 29.02 6.93 -16.95
N THR A 85 29.53 7.89 -17.74
CA THR A 85 29.17 9.30 -17.65
C THR A 85 28.13 9.74 -18.68
N SER A 86 27.79 8.85 -19.62
CA SER A 86 26.74 9.06 -20.62
C SER A 86 25.40 9.36 -19.96
N ASP A 87 24.59 10.20 -20.61
CA ASP A 87 23.27 10.54 -20.10
C ASP A 87 22.33 9.33 -20.17
N GLU A 88 22.54 8.43 -21.14
CA GLU A 88 21.80 7.17 -21.25
C GLU A 88 22.07 6.23 -20.06
N CYS A 89 23.32 6.17 -19.57
CA CYS A 89 23.66 5.40 -18.38
C CYS A 89 22.96 5.97 -17.13
N LYS A 90 22.93 7.30 -16.98
CA LYS A 90 22.24 7.96 -15.86
C LYS A 90 20.75 7.67 -15.89
N VAL A 91 20.09 7.85 -17.04
CA VAL A 91 18.66 7.57 -17.20
C VAL A 91 18.34 6.09 -16.88
N ALA A 92 19.19 5.15 -17.30
CA ALA A 92 18.97 3.74 -16.98
C ALA A 92 19.07 3.45 -15.47
N TRP A 93 19.95 4.16 -14.74
CA TRP A 93 20.02 4.07 -13.28
C TRP A 93 18.89 4.82 -12.57
N ASP A 94 18.39 5.91 -13.13
CA ASP A 94 17.21 6.63 -12.61
C ASP A 94 15.98 5.72 -12.62
N GLU A 95 15.77 4.93 -13.69
CA GLU A 95 14.69 3.93 -13.73
C GLU A 95 14.83 2.86 -12.61
N VAL A 96 16.06 2.43 -12.31
CA VAL A 96 16.31 1.49 -11.20
C VAL A 96 15.98 2.13 -9.85
N GLU A 97 16.30 3.41 -9.69
CA GLU A 97 16.01 4.19 -8.48
C GLU A 97 14.49 4.30 -8.26
N GLU A 98 13.72 4.64 -9.28
CA GLU A 98 12.26 4.76 -9.19
C GLU A 98 11.59 3.45 -8.75
N ILE A 99 12.00 2.31 -9.31
CA ILE A 99 11.43 0.99 -8.94
C ILE A 99 11.85 0.61 -7.52
N SER A 100 13.07 0.94 -7.13
CA SER A 100 13.59 0.70 -5.78
C SER A 100 12.84 1.54 -4.74
N GLN A 101 12.52 2.80 -5.07
CA GLN A 101 11.69 3.66 -4.25
C GLN A 101 10.29 3.08 -4.08
N ALA A 102 9.64 2.63 -5.17
CA ALA A 102 8.33 2.00 -5.09
C ALA A 102 8.33 0.74 -4.18
N LYS A 103 9.43 -0.03 -4.17
CA LYS A 103 9.61 -1.15 -3.25
C LYS A 103 9.79 -0.70 -1.79
N ALA A 104 10.54 0.36 -1.54
CA ALA A 104 10.71 0.91 -0.21
C ALA A 104 9.39 1.43 0.36
N ASP A 105 8.62 2.17 -0.43
CA ASP A 105 7.29 2.69 -0.05
C ASP A 105 6.33 1.56 0.30
N LEU A 106 6.33 0.48 -0.50
CA LEU A 106 5.54 -0.71 -0.21
C LEU A 106 5.91 -1.32 1.15
N ARG A 107 7.20 -1.38 1.48
CA ARG A 107 7.67 -1.92 2.77
C ARG A 107 7.20 -1.04 3.93
N ILE A 108 7.34 0.28 3.81
CA ILE A 108 6.89 1.24 4.84
C ILE A 108 5.38 1.11 5.05
N LYS A 109 4.60 1.05 3.97
CA LYS A 109 3.15 0.88 4.06
C LYS A 109 2.78 -0.41 4.79
N LEU A 110 3.49 -1.50 4.53
CA LEU A 110 3.25 -2.77 5.23
C LEU A 110 3.62 -2.74 6.70
N GLU A 111 4.61 -1.94 7.09
CA GLU A 111 4.96 -1.74 8.48
C GLU A 111 3.89 -0.93 9.20
N ILE A 112 3.32 0.09 8.55
CA ILE A 112 2.18 0.86 9.07
C ILE A 112 0.93 -0.03 9.17
N GLU A 113 0.62 -0.84 8.16
CA GLU A 113 -0.52 -1.78 8.21
C GLU A 113 -0.38 -2.86 9.30
N LYS A 114 0.84 -3.13 9.78
CA LYS A 114 1.08 -4.02 10.93
C LYS A 114 0.90 -3.32 12.27
N LYS A 115 0.94 -1.99 12.32
CA LYS A 115 0.60 -1.24 13.53
C LYS A 115 -0.88 -1.43 13.84
N ASP A 116 -1.23 -1.27 15.10
CA ASP A 116 -2.61 -1.38 15.53
C ASP A 116 -3.45 -0.33 14.77
N PRO A 117 -4.53 -0.71 14.06
CA PRO A 117 -5.43 0.25 13.42
C PRO A 117 -5.91 1.37 14.35
N LEU A 118 -5.95 1.11 15.66
CA LEU A 118 -6.30 2.12 16.66
C LEU A 118 -5.20 3.17 16.88
N GLU A 119 -3.92 2.85 16.65
CA GLU A 119 -2.78 3.73 16.91
C GLU A 119 -2.81 4.99 16.02
N SER A 120 -3.13 4.85 14.73
CA SER A 120 -3.28 6.02 13.85
C SER A 120 -4.51 6.86 14.19
N PHE A 121 -5.60 6.23 14.65
CA PHE A 121 -6.80 6.93 15.09
C PHE A 121 -6.53 7.75 16.35
N CYS A 122 -5.81 7.19 17.32
CA CYS A 122 -5.43 7.88 18.56
C CYS A 122 -4.40 9.00 18.35
N GLN A 123 -3.55 8.92 17.33
CA GLN A 123 -2.66 10.02 16.95
C GLN A 123 -3.43 11.26 16.48
N GLU A 124 -4.53 11.06 15.76
CA GLU A 124 -5.35 12.16 15.22
C GLU A 124 -6.43 12.63 16.20
N ASN A 125 -6.87 11.78 17.14
CA ASN A 125 -7.95 12.07 18.08
C ASN A 125 -7.59 11.65 19.53
N PRO A 126 -6.60 12.32 20.16
CA PRO A 126 -6.11 11.95 21.49
C PRO A 126 -7.14 12.11 22.62
N GLU A 127 -8.18 12.92 22.41
CA GLU A 127 -9.22 13.22 23.39
C GLU A 127 -10.37 12.20 23.44
N THR A 128 -10.43 11.31 22.46
CA THR A 128 -11.45 10.25 22.36
C THR A 128 -11.34 9.28 23.52
N GLU A 129 -12.48 8.69 23.89
CA GLU A 129 -12.58 7.83 25.06
C GLU A 129 -11.72 6.57 24.92
N GLU A 130 -11.50 6.14 23.68
CA GLU A 130 -10.66 5.00 23.30
C GLU A 130 -9.15 5.29 23.41
N CYS A 131 -8.76 6.56 23.41
CA CYS A 131 -7.36 7.01 23.30
C CYS A 131 -6.87 7.86 24.48
N ARG A 132 -7.76 8.21 25.42
CA ARG A 132 -7.43 9.01 26.60
C ARG A 132 -6.57 8.21 27.59
N ILE A 133 -5.30 8.57 27.69
CA ILE A 133 -4.36 8.03 28.68
C ILE A 133 -4.33 8.98 29.89
N TYR A 134 -4.56 8.45 31.10
CA TYR A 134 -4.38 9.19 32.34
C TYR A 134 -2.99 8.88 32.91
N GLU A 135 -2.21 9.90 33.25
CA GLU A 135 -0.99 9.73 34.04
C GLU A 135 -1.36 9.68 35.52
N ASP A 136 -0.97 8.59 36.21
CA ASP A 136 -1.16 8.38 37.65
C ASP A 136 -0.17 9.20 38.51
#